data_AF-M8B9P1-F1
#
_entry.id   AF-M8B9P1-F1
#
_cell.length_a   1.000
_cell.length_b   1.000
_cell.length_c   1.000
_cell.angle_alpha   90.00
_cell.angle_beta   90.00
_cell.angle_gamma   90.00
#
_symmetry.space_group_name_H-M   'P 1'
#
loop_
_entity.id
_entity.type
_entity.pdbx_description
1 polymer ?
#
loop_
_entity_poly.entity_id
_entity_poly.type
_entity_poly.pdbx_seq_one_letter_code
_entity_poly.pdbx_strand_id
1 'polypeptide(L)'
;MAFHQRSISLPSTPRVSETEVEQELHSLEASISSSNSINTMCDGLRTLANIYDGLDEIICLPSHQVCSSQQRKMLDGEMECSVELLDLCNYMQETFAEMLAIIQRAAGGSKERS
;
A
#
# COMPACT_ATOMS: atom_id res chain seq x y z
N MET A 1 -0.48 32.02 4.97
CA MET A 1 -1.63 31.11 5.20
C MET A 1 -1.05 29.77 5.58
N ALA A 2 -1.34 29.26 6.78
CA ALA A 2 -0.79 28.00 7.26
C ALA A 2 -1.51 26.83 6.56
N PHE A 3 -0.76 26.04 5.79
CA PHE A 3 -1.28 24.84 5.16
C PHE A 3 -1.40 23.75 6.24
N HIS A 4 -2.62 23.53 6.72
CA HIS A 4 -2.92 22.36 7.57
C HIS A 4 -2.96 21.12 6.68
N GLN A 5 -1.86 20.36 6.67
CA GLN A 5 -1.79 19.08 5.99
C GLN A 5 -2.61 18.06 6.78
N ARG A 6 -3.85 17.81 6.34
CA ARG A 6 -4.68 16.72 6.89
C ARG A 6 -4.14 15.40 6.36
N SER A 7 -3.94 14.43 7.23
CA SER A 7 -3.67 13.04 6.84
C SER A 7 -4.77 12.56 5.92
N ILE A 8 -4.40 12.20 4.69
CA ILE A 8 -5.31 11.62 3.71
C ILE A 8 -5.32 10.11 3.93
N SER A 9 -6.29 9.63 4.71
CA SER A 9 -6.58 8.20 4.75
C SER A 9 -7.19 7.79 3.41
N LEU A 10 -6.69 6.71 2.83
CA LEU A 10 -7.25 6.16 1.60
C LEU A 10 -8.70 5.72 1.85
N PRO A 11 -9.62 5.94 0.90
CA PRO A 11 -10.98 5.43 1.02
C PRO A 11 -10.93 3.91 1.16
N SER A 12 -11.70 3.39 2.12
CA SER A 12 -11.94 1.96 2.23
C SER A 12 -12.56 1.49 0.92
N THR A 13 -11.86 0.65 0.17
CA THR A 13 -12.40 0.05 -1.05
C THR A 13 -13.72 -0.63 -0.73
N PRO A 14 -14.81 -0.37 -1.48
CA PRO A 14 -16.00 -1.18 -1.39
C PRO A 14 -15.63 -2.55 -1.98
N ARG A 15 -15.16 -3.44 -1.12
CA ARG A 15 -15.09 -4.86 -1.47
C ARG A 15 -16.55 -5.24 -1.68
N VAL A 16 -16.96 -5.49 -2.92
CA VAL A 16 -18.03 -6.46 -3.16
C VAL A 16 -17.55 -7.71 -2.44
N SER A 17 -18.24 -7.99 -1.35
CA SER A 17 -17.53 -8.18 -0.10
C SER A 17 -16.96 -9.57 -0.06
N GLU A 18 -15.64 -9.68 0.07
CA GLU A 18 -14.93 -10.91 0.44
C GLU A 18 -15.73 -11.69 1.49
N THR A 19 -16.36 -10.98 2.43
CA THR A 19 -17.27 -11.51 3.45
C THR A 19 -18.58 -12.12 2.93
N GLU A 20 -19.19 -11.61 1.86
CA GLU A 20 -20.38 -12.16 1.22
C GLU A 20 -20.06 -13.44 0.44
N VAL A 21 -18.94 -13.46 -0.28
CA VAL A 21 -18.45 -14.67 -0.95
C VAL A 21 -18.11 -15.76 0.08
N GLU A 22 -17.43 -15.41 1.17
CA GLU A 22 -17.16 -16.32 2.28
C GLU A 22 -18.44 -16.86 2.93
N GLN A 23 -19.44 -16.00 3.14
CA GLN A 23 -20.74 -16.38 3.70
C GLN A 23 -21.49 -17.37 2.79
N GLU A 24 -21.50 -17.13 1.48
CA GLU A 24 -22.10 -18.05 0.49
C GLU A 24 -21.39 -19.40 0.48
N LEU A 25 -20.06 -19.41 0.54
CA LEU A 25 -19.26 -20.63 0.54
C LEU A 25 -19.51 -21.48 1.79
N HIS A 26 -19.56 -20.84 2.97
CA HIS A 26 -19.86 -21.53 4.22
C HIS A 26 -21.29 -22.07 4.27
N SER A 27 -22.24 -21.35 3.67
CA SER A 27 -23.64 -21.81 3.55
C SER A 27 -23.76 -23.01 2.61
N LEU A 28 -23.00 -23.01 1.52
CA LEU A 28 -22.90 -24.11 0.57
C LEU A 28 -22.28 -25.37 1.20
N GLU A 29 -21.18 -25.20 1.94
CA GLU A 29 -20.51 -26.28 2.67
C GLU A 29 -21.46 -26.95 3.67
N ALA A 30 -22.21 -26.15 4.45
CA ALA A 30 -23.19 -26.66 5.39
C ALA A 30 -24.32 -27.44 4.69
N SER A 31 -24.77 -26.95 3.52
CA SER A 31 -25.83 -27.58 2.72
C SER A 31 -25.39 -28.92 2.13
N ILE A 32 -24.14 -29.03 1.67
CA ILE A 32 -23.56 -30.28 1.15
C ILE A 32 -23.31 -31.27 2.29
N SER A 33 -22.75 -30.80 3.41
CA SER A 33 -22.41 -31.64 4.56
C SER A 33 -23.63 -32.25 5.26
N SER A 34 -24.80 -31.59 5.17
CA SER A 34 -26.05 -32.04 5.78
C SER A 34 -26.90 -32.94 4.87
N SER A 35 -26.51 -33.13 3.61
CA SER A 35 -27.28 -33.90 2.63
C SER A 35 -26.54 -35.13 2.12
N ASN A 36 -27.23 -36.28 2.10
CA ASN A 36 -26.75 -37.52 1.48
C ASN A 36 -27.32 -37.72 0.07
N SER A 37 -28.03 -36.73 -0.47
CA SER A 37 -28.66 -36.80 -1.79
C SER A 37 -27.67 -36.43 -2.89
N ILE A 38 -27.54 -37.31 -3.89
CA ILE A 38 -26.72 -37.09 -5.08
C ILE A 38 -27.14 -35.81 -5.80
N ASN A 39 -28.44 -35.54 -5.90
CA ASN A 39 -28.94 -34.33 -6.57
C ASN A 39 -28.47 -33.06 -5.86
N THR A 40 -28.52 -33.03 -4.53
CA THR A 40 -28.05 -31.89 -3.72
C THR A 40 -26.55 -31.69 -3.85
N MET A 41 -25.76 -32.77 -3.92
CA MET A 41 -24.32 -32.67 -4.18
C MET A 41 -24.03 -32.11 -5.58
N CYS A 42 -24.75 -32.56 -6.61
CA CYS A 42 -24.60 -32.03 -7.97
C CYS A 42 -24.99 -30.55 -8.08
N ASP A 43 -26.09 -30.15 -7.43
CA ASP A 43 -26.50 -28.75 -7.39
C ASP A 43 -25.50 -27.91 -6.59
N GLY A 44 -24.93 -28.45 -5.51
CA GLY A 44 -23.89 -27.79 -4.74
C GLY A 44 -22.61 -27.53 -5.56
N LEU A 45 -22.18 -28.49 -6.38
CA LEU A 45 -21.05 -28.30 -7.30
C LEU A 45 -21.34 -27.26 -8.38
N ARG A 46 -22.58 -27.18 -8.88
CA ARG A 46 -22.98 -26.14 -9.85
C ARG A 46 -22.93 -24.76 -9.22
N THR A 47 -23.45 -24.61 -8.01
CA THR A 47 -23.39 -23.35 -7.26
C THR A 47 -21.94 -22.94 -6.97
N LEU A 48 -21.07 -23.90 -6.62
CA LEU A 48 -19.65 -23.65 -6.42
C LEU A 48 -18.99 -23.09 -7.69
N ALA A 49 -19.25 -23.71 -8.85
CA ALA A 49 -18.73 -23.22 -10.13
C ALA A 49 -19.18 -21.78 -10.42
N ASN A 50 -20.46 -21.47 -10.19
CA ASN A 50 -20.98 -20.11 -10.38
C ASN A 50 -20.31 -19.08 -9.45
N ILE A 51 -20.01 -19.45 -8.20
CA ILE A 51 -19.29 -18.58 -7.25
C ILE A 51 -17.88 -18.30 -7.76
N TYR A 52 -17.16 -19.33 -8.24
CA TYR A 52 -15.82 -19.15 -8.81
C TYR A 52 -15.81 -18.32 -10.11
N ASP A 53 -16.80 -18.51 -10.97
CA ASP A 53 -16.95 -17.72 -12.20
C ASP A 53 -17.20 -16.23 -11.89
N GLY A 54 -18.01 -15.93 -10.89
CA GLY A 54 -18.22 -14.56 -10.39
C GLY A 54 -16.97 -13.96 -9.72
N LEU A 55 -16.12 -14.80 -9.10
CA LEU A 55 -14.85 -14.36 -8.52
C LEU A 55 -13.87 -13.88 -9.60
N ASP A 56 -13.83 -14.55 -10.75
CA ASP A 56 -13.00 -14.14 -11.88
C ASP A 56 -13.42 -12.76 -12.40
N GLU A 57 -14.73 -12.46 -12.41
CA GLU A 57 -15.26 -11.14 -12.75
C GLU A 57 -14.81 -10.08 -11.72
N ILE A 58 -14.83 -10.40 -10.42
CA ILE A 58 -14.38 -9.50 -9.33
C ILE A 58 -12.86 -9.25 -9.40
N ILE A 59 -12.06 -10.29 -9.63
CA ILE A 59 -10.60 -10.20 -9.71
C ILE A 59 -10.17 -9.46 -10.99
N CYS A 60 -10.85 -9.71 -12.11
CA CYS A 60 -10.57 -9.08 -13.39
C CYS A 60 -11.16 -7.66 -13.51
N LEU A 61 -11.96 -7.21 -12.52
CA LEU A 61 -12.59 -5.90 -12.57
C LEU A 61 -11.50 -4.79 -12.66
N PRO A 62 -11.55 -3.90 -13.66
CA PRO A 62 -10.57 -2.83 -13.83
C PRO A 62 -10.42 -1.96 -12.57
N SER A 63 -11.50 -1.81 -11.81
CA SER A 63 -11.52 -1.16 -10.49
C SER A 63 -10.39 -1.66 -9.56
N HIS A 64 -10.16 -2.98 -9.48
CA HIS A 64 -9.19 -3.58 -8.57
C HIS A 64 -7.74 -3.35 -9.04
N GLN A 65 -7.50 -3.36 -10.36
CA GLN A 65 -6.19 -3.07 -10.96
C GLN A 65 -5.89 -1.57 -11.03
N VAL A 66 -6.88 -0.73 -11.32
CA VAL A 66 -6.74 0.72 -11.46
C VAL A 66 -6.53 1.38 -10.10
N CYS A 67 -7.27 0.97 -9.06
CA CYS A 67 -7.02 1.45 -7.69
C CYS A 67 -5.60 1.09 -7.22
N SER A 68 -5.16 -0.14 -7.46
CA SER A 68 -3.79 -0.58 -7.18
C SER A 68 -2.73 0.27 -7.90
N SER A 69 -2.92 0.52 -9.20
CA SER A 69 -1.95 1.32 -9.98
C SER A 69 -1.94 2.79 -9.57
N GLN A 70 -3.09 3.37 -9.24
CA GLN A 70 -3.22 4.75 -8.84
C GLN A 70 -2.67 4.98 -7.44
N GLN A 71 -2.91 4.05 -6.50
CA GLN A 71 -2.26 4.05 -5.18
C GLN A 71 -0.75 3.92 -5.31
N ARG A 72 -0.26 3.02 -6.16
CA ARG A 72 1.18 2.84 -6.38
C ARG A 72 1.82 4.10 -6.95
N LYS A 73 1.24 4.71 -7.97
CA LYS A 73 1.74 5.97 -8.55
C LYS A 73 1.77 7.12 -7.54
N MET A 74 0.76 7.22 -6.68
CA MET A 74 0.71 8.25 -5.65
C MET A 74 1.78 8.02 -4.56
N LEU A 75 1.96 6.77 -4.13
CA LEU A 75 3.01 6.39 -3.19
C LEU A 75 4.41 6.60 -3.77
N ASP A 76 4.62 6.23 -5.03
CA ASP A 76 5.90 6.37 -5.73
C ASP A 76 6.31 7.85 -5.79
N GLY A 77 5.37 8.76 -6.14
CA GLY A 77 5.66 10.19 -6.16
C GLY A 77 5.97 10.79 -4.78
N GLU A 78 5.28 10.35 -3.72
CA GLU A 78 5.55 10.83 -2.36
C GLU A 78 6.86 10.25 -1.80
N MET A 79 7.20 9.01 -2.15
CA MET A 79 8.47 8.38 -1.83
C MET A 79 9.63 9.10 -2.53
N GLU A 80 9.50 9.42 -3.82
CA GLU A 80 10.51 10.17 -4.58
C GLU A 80 10.78 11.55 -3.95
N CYS A 81 9.73 12.31 -3.64
CA CYS A 81 9.85 13.58 -2.91
C CYS A 81 10.57 13.43 -1.55
N SER A 82 10.28 12.35 -0.83
CA SER A 82 10.91 12.08 0.47
C SER A 82 12.40 11.78 0.35
N VAL A 83 12.81 11.05 -0.70
CA VAL A 83 14.21 10.76 -1.00
C VAL A 83 14.96 12.05 -1.38
N GLU A 84 14.38 12.89 -2.24
CA GLU A 84 14.99 14.18 -2.60
C GLU A 84 15.21 15.08 -1.38
N LEU A 85 14.28 15.09 -0.42
CA LEU A 85 14.43 15.84 0.83
C LEU A 85 15.57 15.29 1.70
N LEU A 86 15.76 13.97 1.75
CA LEU A 86 16.86 13.36 2.48
C LEU A 86 18.21 13.71 1.85
N ASP A 87 18.30 13.68 0.52
CA ASP A 87 19.51 14.06 -0.22
C ASP A 87 19.88 15.52 0.04
N LEU A 88 18.89 16.43 0.03
CA LEU A 88 19.11 17.84 0.38
C LEU A 88 19.59 18.00 1.82
N CYS A 89 19.01 17.26 2.77
CA CYS A 89 19.45 17.29 4.17
C CYS A 89 20.88 16.78 4.31
N ASN A 90 21.25 15.72 3.59
CA ASN A 90 22.61 15.18 3.58
C ASN A 90 23.60 16.20 3.03
N TYR A 91 23.29 16.81 1.88
CA TYR A 91 24.12 17.87 1.28
C TYR A 91 24.34 19.05 2.24
N MET A 92 23.28 19.49 2.93
CA MET A 92 23.41 20.55 3.93
C MET A 92 24.34 20.14 5.07
N GLN A 93 24.18 18.92 5.61
CA GLN A 93 25.04 18.43 6.69
C GLN A 93 26.51 18.37 6.27
N GLU A 94 26.81 17.88 5.06
CA GLU A 94 28.17 17.87 4.52
C GLU A 94 28.74 19.28 4.40
N THR A 95 27.96 20.22 3.84
CA THR A 95 28.37 21.62 3.71
C THR A 95 28.66 22.25 5.07
N PHE A 96 27.82 22.01 6.08
CA PHE A 96 28.05 22.49 7.44
C PHE A 96 29.31 21.88 8.06
N ALA A 97 29.55 20.58 7.86
CA ALA A 97 30.74 19.92 8.35
C ALA A 97 32.02 20.50 7.72
N GLU A 98 32.01 20.80 6.42
CA GLU A 98 33.12 21.46 5.73
C GLU A 98 33.38 22.87 6.26
N MET A 99 32.33 23.68 6.44
CA MET A 99 32.47 25.02 7.01
C MET A 99 33.06 24.98 8.42
N LEU A 100 32.61 24.05 9.27
CA LEU A 100 33.16 23.85 10.60
C LEU A 100 34.64 23.46 10.55
N ALA A 101 35.02 22.57 9.63
CA ALA A 101 36.42 22.17 9.45
C ALA A 101 37.31 23.35 9.04
N ILE A 102 36.82 24.23 8.17
CA ILE A 102 37.54 25.46 7.77
C ILE A 102 37.74 26.39 8.97
N ILE A 103 36.69 26.63 9.76
CA ILE A 103 36.75 27.50 10.95
C ILE A 103 37.74 26.96 11.97
N GLN A 104 37.73 25.64 12.23
CA GLN A 104 38.66 25.01 13.17
C GLN A 104 40.12 25.11 12.69
N ARG A 105 40.37 24.91 11.39
CA ARG A 105 41.71 25.08 10.79
C ARG A 105 42.20 26.53 10.90
N ALA A 106 41.33 27.50 10.64
CA ALA A 106 41.66 28.93 10.77
C ALA A 106 41.96 29.33 12.23
N ALA A 107 41.23 28.78 13.21
CA ALA A 107 41.45 29.04 14.63
C ALA A 107 42.75 28.38 15.16
N GLY A 108 43.10 27.19 14.68
CA GLY A 108 44.31 26.46 15.07
C GLY A 108 45.62 27.05 14.55
N GLY A 109 45.61 27.64 13.35
CA GLY A 109 46.80 28.24 12.71
C GLY A 109 47.34 29.52 13.37
N SER A 110 46.57 30.13 14.28
CA SER A 110 46.95 31.34 15.02
C SER A 110 47.92 31.08 16.18
N LYS A 111 48.23 29.83 16.52
CA LYS A 111 49.04 29.47 17.70
C LYS A 111 50.50 29.09 17.39
N GLU A 112 50.88 28.90 16.13
CA GLU A 112 52.25 28.49 15.72
C GLU A 112 53.12 29.65 15.20
N ARG A 113 52.67 30.91 15.30
CA ARG A 113 53.41 32.09 14.82
C ARG A 113 53.74 33.13 15.91
N SER A 114 53.81 32.74 17.19
CA SER A 114 54.31 33.59 18.27
C SER A 114 55.45 32.94 19.03
#